data_AF-A0A6B3ERJ2-F1
#
_entry.id   AF-A0A6B3ERJ2-F1
#
_cell.length_a   1.000
_cell.length_b   1.000
_cell.length_c   1.000
_cell.angle_alpha   90.00
_cell.angle_beta   90.00
_cell.angle_gamma   90.00
#
_symmetry.space_group_name_H-M   'P 1'
#
loop_
_entity.id
_entity.type
_entity.pdbx_description
1 polymer ?
#
loop_
_entity_poly.entity_id
_entity_poly.type
_entity_poly.pdbx_seq_one_letter_code
_entity_poly.pdbx_strand_id
1 'polypeptide(L)' 'MGTVTRTARGGPPRQDRSRATRERLLEAAVTCVAEHGWTRSTVAVVAERAGVS' A
#
# COMPACT_ATOMS: atom_id res chain seq x y z
N MET A 1 -2.70 -23.39 25.21
CA MET A 1 -1.56 -23.50 24.25
C MET A 1 -2.15 -23.86 22.89
N GLY A 2 -2.59 -22.87 22.11
CA GLY A 2 -3.33 -23.08 20.85
C GLY A 2 -2.44 -22.83 19.64
N THR A 3 -2.17 -23.87 18.85
CA THR A 3 -1.39 -23.78 17.61
C THR A 3 -2.23 -23.16 16.50
N VAL A 4 -1.78 -22.01 15.98
CA VAL A 4 -2.42 -21.33 14.84
C VAL A 4 -2.20 -22.15 13.56
N THR A 5 -3.30 -22.50 12.91
CA THR A 5 -3.39 -23.28 11.68
C THR A 5 -2.78 -22.53 10.50
N ARG A 6 -1.81 -23.13 9.79
CA ARG A 6 -1.23 -22.61 8.54
C ARG A 6 -2.08 -23.02 7.34
N THR A 7 -2.80 -22.06 6.75
CA THR A 7 -3.42 -22.15 5.41
C THR A 7 -2.44 -21.55 4.38
N ALA A 8 -2.20 -22.03 3.16
CA ALA A 8 -2.62 -23.19 2.38
C ALA A 8 -1.61 -23.41 1.22
N ARG A 9 -1.74 -24.54 0.54
CA ARG A 9 -1.08 -24.92 -0.72
C ARG A 9 -1.59 -24.06 -1.90
N GLY A 10 -0.70 -23.48 -2.72
CA GLY A 10 -1.05 -22.96 -4.06
C GLY A 10 -0.09 -21.90 -4.64
N GLY A 11 0.80 -22.29 -5.56
CA GLY A 11 1.62 -21.44 -6.45
C GLY A 11 2.61 -20.46 -5.79
N PRO A 12 3.66 -19.98 -6.50
CA PRO A 12 4.48 -18.88 -5.99
C PRO A 12 3.57 -17.67 -5.70
N PRO A 13 3.77 -16.98 -4.57
CA PRO A 13 2.84 -15.96 -4.10
C PRO A 13 2.74 -14.84 -5.14
N ARG A 14 1.53 -14.58 -5.65
CA ARG A 14 1.16 -13.42 -6.49
C ARG A 14 1.27 -12.08 -5.73
N GLN A 15 2.30 -11.92 -4.90
CA GLN A 15 2.47 -10.80 -3.96
C GLN A 15 3.32 -9.66 -4.52
N ASP A 16 4.13 -9.87 -5.56
CA ASP A 16 5.06 -8.84 -6.07
C ASP A 16 4.33 -7.61 -6.59
N ARG A 17 3.23 -7.81 -7.34
CA ARG A 17 2.40 -6.70 -7.82
C ARG A 17 1.75 -5.94 -6.65
N SER A 18 1.27 -6.65 -5.63
CA SER A 18 0.66 -6.02 -4.45
C SER A 18 1.68 -5.22 -3.64
N ARG A 19 2.90 -5.73 -3.49
CA ARG A 19 3.99 -5.03 -2.80
C ARG A 19 4.41 -3.78 -3.54
N ALA A 20 4.66 -3.88 -4.85
CA ALA A 20 5.04 -2.73 -5.68
C ALA A 20 3.96 -1.62 -5.66
N THR A 21 2.68 -1.99 -5.72
CA THR A 21 1.59 -1.02 -5.60
C THR A 21 1.57 -0.36 -4.22
N ARG A 22 1.81 -1.14 -3.16
CA ARG A 22 1.82 -0.62 -1.79
C ARG A 22 2.99 0.32 -1.52
N GLU A 23 4.17 0.04 -2.08
CA GLU A 23 5.32 0.95 -2.03
C GLU A 23 5.01 2.29 -2.71
N ARG A 24 4.45 2.27 -3.94
CA ARG A 24 4.05 3.49 -4.65
C ARG A 24 3.05 4.33 -3.84
N LEU A 25 2.07 3.68 -3.20
CA LEU A 25 1.12 4.34 -2.32
C LEU A 25 1.78 5.01 -1.11
N LEU A 26 2.72 4.32 -0.46
CA LEU A 26 3.43 4.86 0.70
C LEU A 26 4.33 6.03 0.31
N GLU A 27 5.04 5.92 -0.81
CA GLU A 27 5.91 6.98 -1.33
C GLU A 27 5.10 8.22 -1.72
N ALA A 28 3.96 8.05 -2.39
CA ALA A 28 3.03 9.12 -2.70
C ALA A 28 2.45 9.78 -1.44
N ALA A 29 2.11 8.99 -0.42
CA ALA A 29 1.57 9.49 0.85
C ALA A 29 2.59 10.35 1.59
N VAL A 30 3.84 9.87 1.72
CA VAL A 30 4.93 10.62 2.36
C VAL A 30 5.16 11.94 1.64
N THR A 31 5.19 11.92 0.32
CA THR A 31 5.40 13.13 -0.49
C THR A 31 4.25 14.13 -0.33
N CYS A 32 3.00 13.67 -0.32
CA CYS A 32 1.85 14.56 -0.12
C CYS A 32 1.92 15.26 1.23
N VAL A 33 2.19 14.50 2.30
CA VAL A 33 2.30 15.03 3.66
C VAL A 33 3.46 16.02 3.77
N ALA A 34 4.59 15.74 3.12
CA ALA A 34 5.75 16.63 3.11
C ALA A 34 5.48 17.95 2.37
N GLU A 35 4.75 17.92 1.25
CA GLU A 35 4.47 19.12 0.43
C GLU A 35 3.31 19.96 0.97
N HIS A 36 2.24 19.32 1.46
CA HIS A 36 0.97 20.00 1.76
C HIS A 36 0.62 20.00 3.25
N GLY A 37 1.35 19.23 4.06
CA GLY A 37 0.98 18.94 5.43
C GLY A 37 -0.14 17.91 5.54
N TRP A 38 -0.37 17.44 6.76
CA TRP A 38 -1.30 16.36 7.06
C TRP A 38 -2.76 16.70 6.65
N THR A 39 -3.25 17.88 7.00
CA THR A 39 -4.65 18.28 6.80
C THR A 39 -5.05 18.40 5.33
N ARG A 40 -4.12 18.71 4.43
CA ARG A 40 -4.39 18.81 2.98
C ARG A 40 -4.07 17.54 2.19
N SER A 41 -3.45 16.54 2.81
CA SER A 41 -3.08 15.27 2.16
C SER A 41 -4.23 14.26 2.25
N THR A 42 -5.20 14.36 1.35
CA THR A 42 -6.34 13.44 1.31
C THR A 42 -5.98 12.14 0.58
N VAL A 43 -6.73 11.07 0.87
CA VAL A 43 -6.55 9.77 0.22
C VAL A 43 -6.72 9.85 -1.31
N ALA A 44 -7.62 10.72 -1.80
CA ALA A 44 -7.84 10.93 -3.22
C ALA A 44 -6.57 11.46 -3.92
N VAL A 45 -5.91 12.46 -3.31
CA VAL A 45 -4.66 13.05 -3.84
C VAL A 45 -3.53 12.03 -3.84
N VAL A 46 -3.44 11.21 -2.78
CA VAL A 46 -2.43 10.13 -2.69
C VAL A 46 -2.66 9.04 -3.73
N ALA A 47 -3.91 8.63 -3.95
CA ALA A 47 -4.27 7.58 -4.91
C ALA A 47 -4.00 8.04 -6.35
N GLU A 48 -4.42 9.26 -6.71
CA GLU A 48 -4.13 9.88 -8.00
C GLU A 48 -2.61 9.92 -8.26
N ARG A 49 -1.83 10.40 -7.28
CA ARG A 49 -0.36 10.49 -7.40
C ARG A 49 0.34 9.13 -7.48
N ALA A 50 -0.16 8.12 -6.77
CA ALA A 50 0.35 6.75 -6.83
C ALA A 50 -0.04 6.01 -8.12
N GLY A 51 -0.86 6.63 -8.98
CA GLY A 51 -1.33 6.03 -10.23
C GLY A 51 -2.26 4.85 -9.99
N VAL A 52 -3.02 4.88 -8.89
CA VAL A 52 -4.00 3.86 -8.53
C VAL A 52 -5.38 4.50 -8.42
N SER A 53 -6.35 3.96 -9.17
CA SER A 53 -7.75 4.37 -9.14
C SER A 53 -8.60 3.35 -8.40
#